data_AF-A0A914M303-F1
#
_entry.id   AF-A0A914M303-F1
#
_cell.length_a   1.000
_cell.length_b   1.000
_cell.length_c   1.000
_cell.angle_alpha   90.00
_cell.angle_beta   90.00
_cell.angle_gamma   90.00
#
_symmetry.space_group_name_H-M   'P 1'
#
loop_
_entity.id
_entity.type
_entity.pdbx_description
1 polymer ?
#
loop_
_entity_poly.entity_id
_entity_poly.type
_entity_poly.pdbx_seq_one_letter_code
_entity_poly.pdbx_strand_id
1 'polypeptide(L)'
;MSSDSEIDVVGVEEEQNPTTSSRVKKAYSIEKKIEVIGNPRPPPIQTYMQWIVEAWNVVTKENIINSFKYCGLTNKTNGAEDDEIHCFKINGPVSEGRAQLRQARLDNELAKIFEEIDLEEDVENGNESNPRPPPIQTYMQWIVEAWNVVTKENIINSFKYCGLTNKTNGAEDDEIHCFKINGPVSEGRAQLRQARLDNELAKIFEEIDLEEDVENGNESDNSIEM
;
A
#
# COMPACT_ATOMS: atom_id res chain seq x y z
N MET A 1 -37.25 14.41 -69.04
CA MET A 1 -36.52 15.63 -69.45
C MET A 1 -35.83 16.15 -68.21
N SER A 2 -34.51 16.12 -68.24
CA SER A 2 -33.58 16.60 -67.22
C SER A 2 -33.74 18.09 -66.93
N SER A 3 -33.39 18.48 -65.71
CA SER A 3 -32.74 19.75 -65.29
C SER A 3 -32.60 19.63 -63.76
N ASP A 4 -31.49 19.18 -63.20
CA ASP A 4 -30.17 19.83 -63.03
C ASP A 4 -30.16 21.01 -62.03
N SER A 5 -29.53 20.77 -60.87
CA SER A 5 -28.55 21.63 -60.18
C SER A 5 -28.21 20.95 -58.83
N GLU A 6 -27.06 20.28 -58.67
CA GLU A 6 -25.79 20.81 -58.09
C GLU A 6 -26.03 21.66 -56.82
N ILE A 7 -25.43 21.40 -55.65
CA ILE A 7 -24.00 21.18 -55.43
C ILE A 7 -23.72 20.53 -54.05
N ASP A 8 -22.51 19.99 -53.96
CA ASP A 8 -21.89 19.18 -52.90
C ASP A 8 -21.40 19.97 -51.65
N VAL A 9 -20.75 19.22 -50.74
CA VAL A 9 -19.94 19.61 -49.55
C VAL A 9 -20.78 19.99 -48.32
N VAL A 10 -20.61 19.46 -47.10
CA VAL A 10 -19.40 19.05 -46.36
C VAL A 10 -19.82 18.01 -45.31
N GLY A 11 -18.99 16.98 -45.10
CA GLY A 11 -19.13 16.03 -44.01
C GLY A 11 -19.09 16.74 -42.65
N VAL A 12 -20.11 16.49 -41.83
CA VAL A 12 -20.09 16.86 -40.42
C VAL A 12 -19.73 15.60 -39.65
N GLU A 13 -18.50 15.65 -39.13
CA GLU A 13 -17.86 14.65 -38.29
C GLU A 13 -18.72 14.37 -37.05
N GLU A 14 -18.92 13.09 -36.76
CA GLU A 14 -19.38 12.60 -35.46
C GLU A 14 -18.36 13.02 -34.39
N GLU A 15 -18.70 14.04 -33.59
CA GLU A 15 -17.98 14.35 -32.35
C GLU A 15 -18.24 13.25 -31.30
N GLN A 16 -17.55 12.12 -31.46
CA GLN A 16 -17.22 11.24 -30.33
C GLN A 16 -16.00 11.84 -29.63
N ASN A 17 -16.26 12.63 -28.58
CA ASN A 17 -15.22 13.12 -27.67
C ASN A 17 -14.46 11.91 -27.04
N PRO A 18 -13.15 11.77 -27.29
CA PRO A 18 -12.36 10.65 -26.80
C PRO A 18 -11.49 11.13 -25.64
N THR A 19 -11.89 10.89 -24.39
CA THR A 19 -10.92 11.06 -23.30
C THR A 19 -11.18 10.13 -22.12
N THR A 20 -10.14 9.31 -21.91
CA THR A 20 -9.67 8.80 -20.62
C THR A 20 -10.56 7.81 -19.88
N SER A 21 -10.45 6.52 -20.25
CA SER A 21 -10.14 5.47 -19.26
C SER A 21 -9.93 4.10 -19.95
N SER A 22 -9.06 4.02 -20.96
CA SER A 22 -8.63 2.72 -21.52
C SER A 22 -7.38 2.15 -20.85
N ARG A 23 -6.86 2.78 -19.78
CA ARG A 23 -5.56 2.44 -19.20
C ARG A 23 -5.56 1.53 -17.97
N VAL A 24 -6.68 0.87 -17.66
CA VAL A 24 -6.75 -0.07 -16.53
C VAL A 24 -7.49 -1.35 -16.90
N LYS A 25 -7.12 -2.00 -18.00
CA LYS A 25 -7.43 -3.43 -18.24
C LYS A 25 -6.32 -4.11 -19.03
N LYS A 26 -5.08 -4.05 -18.54
CA LYS A 26 -4.17 -5.18 -18.70
C LYS A 26 -4.06 -5.83 -17.33
N ALA A 27 -5.13 -6.54 -16.98
CA ALA A 27 -5.02 -7.62 -16.03
C ALA A 27 -3.88 -8.51 -16.53
N TYR A 28 -2.85 -8.70 -15.72
CA TYR A 28 -1.78 -9.64 -16.00
C TYR A 28 -2.34 -11.05 -15.85
N SER A 29 -3.19 -11.48 -16.78
CA SER A 29 -3.49 -12.88 -17.01
C SER A 29 -2.33 -13.46 -17.81
N ILE A 30 -1.36 -14.08 -17.13
CA ILE A 30 -0.55 -15.13 -17.78
C ILE A 30 -1.46 -16.35 -17.87
N GLU A 31 -2.48 -16.27 -18.73
CA GLU A 31 -3.30 -17.42 -19.11
C GLU A 31 -2.49 -18.25 -20.09
N LYS A 32 -1.51 -19.00 -19.56
CA LYS A 32 -1.03 -20.17 -20.27
C LYS A 32 -2.00 -21.29 -19.92
N LYS A 33 -2.95 -21.59 -20.81
CA LYS A 33 -3.75 -22.82 -20.73
C LYS A 33 -2.79 -24.00 -20.69
N ILE A 34 -2.52 -24.52 -19.50
CA ILE A 34 -1.85 -25.80 -19.31
C ILE A 34 -2.96 -26.83 -19.18
N GLU A 35 -3.47 -27.29 -20.32
CA GLU A 35 -4.13 -28.59 -20.34
C GLU A 35 -3.03 -29.64 -20.24
N VAL A 36 -2.68 -30.04 -19.02
CA VAL A 36 -1.81 -31.19 -18.79
C VAL A 36 -2.49 -32.11 -17.80
N ILE A 37 -2.96 -33.23 -18.31
CA ILE A 37 -3.30 -34.41 -17.51
C ILE A 37 -1.97 -34.92 -16.93
N GLY A 38 -1.71 -34.64 -15.65
CA GLY A 38 -0.54 -35.14 -14.91
C GLY A 38 0.16 -34.08 -14.05
N ASN A 39 1.05 -34.54 -13.16
CA ASN A 39 1.83 -33.68 -12.28
C ASN A 39 2.89 -32.90 -13.10
N PRO A 40 2.73 -31.57 -13.33
CA PRO A 40 3.61 -30.82 -14.20
C PRO A 40 5.02 -30.79 -13.60
N ARG A 41 6.02 -31.16 -14.43
CA ARG A 41 7.42 -30.99 -14.04
C ARG A 41 7.75 -29.50 -13.99
N PRO A 42 8.52 -29.04 -12.98
CA PRO A 42 8.95 -27.65 -12.93
C PRO A 42 9.78 -27.30 -14.17
N PRO A 43 9.62 -26.07 -14.70
CA PRO A 43 10.46 -25.57 -15.78
C PRO A 43 11.97 -25.67 -15.47
N PRO A 44 12.84 -25.75 -16.49
CA PRO A 44 14.28 -25.63 -16.31
C PRO A 44 14.70 -24.31 -15.65
N ILE A 45 15.82 -24.32 -14.92
CA ILE A 45 16.34 -23.13 -14.23
C ILE A 45 16.56 -21.93 -15.18
N GLN A 46 16.96 -22.18 -16.42
CA GLN A 46 17.13 -21.13 -17.43
C GLN A 46 15.81 -20.40 -17.73
N THR A 47 14.68 -21.12 -17.71
CA THR A 47 13.35 -20.52 -17.91
C THR A 47 13.00 -19.57 -16.79
N TYR A 48 13.28 -19.93 -15.53
CA TYR A 48 13.09 -19.01 -14.40
C TYR A 48 13.98 -17.77 -14.49
N MET A 49 15.26 -17.95 -14.83
CA MET A 49 16.20 -16.83 -14.97
C MET A 49 15.75 -15.86 -16.07
N GLN A 50 15.24 -16.37 -17.17
CA GLN A 50 14.71 -15.55 -18.24
C GLN A 50 13.46 -14.78 -17.81
N TRP A 51 12.53 -15.40 -17.09
CA TRP A 51 11.37 -14.69 -16.53
C TRP A 51 11.77 -13.58 -15.56
N ILE A 52 12.79 -13.81 -14.74
CA ILE A 52 13.32 -12.80 -13.82
C ILE A 52 13.88 -11.62 -14.62
N VAL A 53 14.71 -11.88 -15.64
CA VAL A 53 15.27 -10.81 -16.50
C VAL A 53 14.17 -10.05 -17.23
N GLU A 54 13.20 -10.75 -17.80
CA GLU A 54 12.05 -10.13 -18.48
C GLU A 54 11.22 -9.27 -17.52
N ALA A 55 10.97 -9.74 -16.30
CA ALA A 55 10.27 -8.97 -15.27
C ALA A 55 11.05 -7.70 -14.87
N TRP A 56 12.37 -7.81 -14.66
CA TRP A 56 13.21 -6.66 -14.32
C TRP A 56 13.27 -5.63 -15.44
N ASN A 57 13.24 -6.06 -16.71
CA ASN A 57 13.22 -5.14 -17.85
C ASN A 57 11.93 -4.31 -17.95
N VAL A 58 10.84 -4.77 -17.33
CA VAL A 58 9.57 -4.02 -17.26
C VAL A 58 9.59 -2.98 -16.13
N VAL A 59 10.40 -3.19 -15.09
CA VAL A 59 10.51 -2.25 -13.97
C VAL A 59 11.36 -1.06 -14.38
N THR A 60 10.70 0.03 -14.74
CA THR A 60 11.41 1.27 -15.09
C THR A 60 11.92 1.99 -13.84
N LYS A 61 12.92 2.85 -14.01
CA LYS A 61 13.39 3.77 -12.96
C LYS A 61 12.25 4.59 -12.36
N GLU A 62 11.28 4.99 -13.18
CA GLU A 62 10.11 5.74 -12.76
C GLU A 62 9.16 4.89 -11.89
N ASN A 63 8.97 3.60 -12.21
CA ASN A 63 8.20 2.70 -11.36
C ASN A 63 8.80 2.57 -9.96
N ILE A 64 10.13 2.51 -9.89
CA ILE A 64 10.85 2.45 -8.62
C ILE A 64 10.71 3.77 -7.85
N ILE A 65 10.94 4.90 -8.51
CA ILE A 65 10.80 6.22 -7.86
C ILE A 65 9.37 6.42 -7.31
N ASN A 66 8.37 6.07 -8.11
CA ASN A 66 6.97 6.22 -7.72
C ASN A 66 6.59 5.26 -6.60
N SER A 67 7.13 4.04 -6.54
CA SER A 67 6.85 3.14 -5.42
C SER A 67 7.38 3.69 -4.09
N PHE A 68 8.58 4.27 -4.08
CA PHE A 68 9.11 4.94 -2.89
C PHE A 68 8.26 6.15 -2.46
N LYS A 69 7.85 6.99 -3.42
CA LYS A 69 6.98 8.16 -3.15
C LYS A 69 5.59 7.77 -2.64
N TYR A 70 4.97 6.76 -3.24
CA TYR A 70 3.65 6.29 -2.85
C TYR A 70 3.65 5.63 -1.46
N CYS A 71 4.79 5.08 -1.05
CA CYS A 71 5.01 4.53 0.28
C CYS A 71 5.46 5.58 1.31
N GLY A 72 5.59 6.86 0.95
CA GLY A 72 6.00 7.90 1.90
C GLY A 72 7.50 7.92 2.23
N LEU A 73 8.34 7.18 1.50
CA LEU A 73 9.74 6.94 1.86
C LEU A 73 10.71 8.03 1.37
N THR A 74 10.39 8.69 0.26
CA THR A 74 11.26 9.71 -0.36
C THR A 74 10.58 11.07 -0.46
N ASN A 75 9.44 11.24 0.19
CA ASN A 75 8.65 12.47 0.15
C ASN A 75 9.38 13.59 0.89
N LYS A 76 9.20 14.82 0.41
CA LYS A 76 9.76 16.01 1.05
C LYS A 76 9.29 16.14 2.50
N THR A 77 10.23 16.49 3.37
CA THR A 77 9.99 16.71 4.81
C THR A 77 9.06 17.87 5.11
N ASN A 78 8.91 18.82 4.18
CA ASN A 78 8.00 19.96 4.29
C ASN A 78 6.53 19.63 3.93
N GLY A 79 6.23 18.38 3.61
CA GLY A 79 4.87 17.92 3.32
C GLY A 79 4.32 18.24 1.93
N ALA A 80 5.11 18.87 1.06
CA ALA A 80 4.68 19.23 -0.30
C ALA A 80 4.31 18.03 -1.19
N GLU A 81 4.69 16.82 -0.80
CA GLU A 81 4.45 15.57 -1.54
C GLU A 81 3.58 14.59 -0.76
N ASP A 82 2.95 15.01 0.34
CA ASP A 82 2.10 14.13 1.15
C ASP A 82 0.88 13.60 0.38
N ASP A 83 0.40 14.37 -0.59
CA ASP A 83 -0.74 13.99 -1.43
C ASP A 83 -0.42 12.82 -2.37
N GLU A 84 0.86 12.57 -2.62
CA GLU A 84 1.35 11.43 -3.41
C GLU A 84 1.31 10.12 -2.61
N ILE A 85 1.22 10.17 -1.28
CA ILE A 85 1.23 8.99 -0.41
C ILE A 85 -0.09 8.22 -0.59
N HIS A 86 0.03 6.97 -1.05
CA HIS A 86 -1.11 6.18 -1.48
C HIS A 86 -2.04 5.82 -0.32
N CYS A 87 -1.48 5.45 0.84
CA CYS A 87 -2.24 5.06 2.02
C CYS A 87 -3.15 6.19 2.54
N PHE A 88 -2.80 7.45 2.24
CA PHE A 88 -3.49 8.64 2.72
C PHE A 88 -4.51 9.21 1.74
N LYS A 89 -4.82 8.51 0.65
CA LYS A 89 -5.91 8.92 -0.25
C LYS A 89 -7.25 8.79 0.48
N ILE A 90 -8.28 9.50 -0.01
CA ILE A 90 -9.62 9.58 0.63
C ILE A 90 -10.23 8.19 0.88
N ASN A 91 -9.97 7.21 -0.01
CA ASN A 91 -10.40 5.82 0.13
C ASN A 91 -9.24 4.86 0.47
N GLY A 92 -8.12 5.41 0.94
CA GLY A 92 -6.95 4.65 1.35
C GLY A 92 -7.14 4.06 2.75
N PRO A 93 -6.33 3.06 3.13
CA PRO A 93 -6.41 2.41 4.43
C PRO A 93 -6.21 3.36 5.63
N VAL A 94 -5.60 4.53 5.40
CA VAL A 94 -5.34 5.55 6.44
C VAL A 94 -5.68 6.93 5.91
N SER A 95 -6.95 7.16 5.60
CA SER A 95 -7.44 8.42 5.01
C SER A 95 -7.13 9.66 5.86
N GLU A 96 -7.07 9.53 7.20
CA GLU A 96 -6.67 10.59 8.13
C GLU A 96 -5.16 10.78 8.25
N GLY A 97 -4.35 9.91 7.65
CA GLY A 97 -2.90 9.90 7.83
C GLY A 97 -2.20 11.19 7.40
N ARG A 98 -2.78 11.96 6.46
CA ARG A 98 -2.25 13.30 6.12
C ARG A 98 -2.32 14.27 7.28
N ALA A 99 -3.44 14.30 7.98
CA ALA A 99 -3.64 15.21 9.11
C ALA A 99 -2.70 14.83 10.25
N GLN A 100 -2.58 13.54 10.54
CA GLN A 100 -1.67 12.99 11.55
C GLN A 100 -0.20 13.31 11.22
N LEU A 101 0.23 13.12 9.96
CA LEU A 101 1.59 13.43 9.54
C LEU A 101 1.92 14.93 9.63
N ARG A 102 0.97 15.79 9.27
CA ARG A 102 1.13 17.25 9.44
C ARG A 102 1.25 17.64 10.91
N GLN A 103 0.40 17.06 11.78
CA GLN A 103 0.47 17.32 13.21
C GLN A 103 1.81 16.88 13.81
N ALA A 104 2.27 15.67 13.46
CA ALA A 104 3.56 15.16 13.94
C ALA A 104 4.75 16.05 13.54
N ARG A 105 4.69 16.72 12.37
CA ARG A 105 5.72 17.69 11.97
C ARG A 105 5.68 18.95 12.82
N LEU A 106 4.49 19.48 13.10
CA LEU A 106 4.32 20.63 13.99
C LEU A 106 4.80 20.32 15.41
N ASP A 107 4.46 19.14 15.93
CA ASP A 107 4.90 18.69 17.25
C ASP A 107 6.43 18.57 17.32
N ASN A 108 7.07 18.09 16.23
CA ASN A 108 8.54 18.02 16.13
C ASN A 108 9.18 19.41 16.07
N GLU A 109 8.62 20.35 15.31
CA GLU A 109 9.10 21.73 15.25
C GLU A 109 8.98 22.42 16.61
N LEU A 110 7.85 22.25 17.30
CA LEU A 110 7.66 22.74 18.66
C LEU A 110 8.68 22.12 19.62
N ALA A 111 8.91 20.81 19.54
CA ALA A 111 9.90 20.13 20.39
C ALA A 111 11.32 20.71 20.20
N LYS A 112 11.73 21.02 18.96
CA LYS A 112 13.01 21.68 18.70
C LYS A 112 13.08 23.08 19.31
N ILE A 113 12.01 23.85 19.23
CA ILE A 113 11.94 25.18 19.85
C ILE A 113 12.05 25.07 21.37
N PHE A 114 11.41 24.08 21.99
CA PHE A 114 11.53 23.84 23.43
C PHE A 114 12.94 23.39 23.83
N GLU A 115 13.60 22.56 23.02
CA GLU A 115 15.00 22.17 23.23
C GLU A 115 15.97 23.36 23.09
N GLU A 116 15.67 24.32 22.21
CA GLU A 116 16.45 25.54 21.99
C GLU A 116 16.27 26.57 23.13
N ILE A 117 15.08 26.62 23.76
CA ILE A 117 14.81 27.47 24.93
C ILE A 117 15.52 26.98 26.20
N ASP A 118 15.82 25.68 26.31
CA ASP A 118 16.56 25.08 27.44
C ASP A 118 18.10 25.18 27.29
N LEU A 119 18.62 25.89 26.29
CA LEU A 119 20.06 26.01 25.99
C LEU A 119 20.62 27.45 25.90
N GLU A 120 19.98 28.45 26.51
CA GLU A 120 20.62 29.77 26.67
C GLU A 120 21.67 29.78 27.79
N GLU A 121 22.78 29.06 27.62
CA GLU A 121 24.11 29.47 28.10
C GLU A 121 25.23 28.78 27.30
N ASP A 122 26.25 29.58 26.97
CA ASP A 122 27.51 29.29 26.27
C ASP A 122 27.50 29.17 24.73
N VAL A 123 27.65 30.35 24.10
CA VAL A 123 28.15 30.52 22.74
C VAL A 123 29.65 30.23 22.70
N GLU A 124 30.06 29.12 22.07
CA GLU A 124 31.41 28.96 21.51
C GLU A 124 31.38 28.81 19.99
N ASN A 125 32.15 29.68 19.34
CA ASN A 125 32.42 29.72 17.91
C ASN A 125 33.21 28.47 17.45
N GLY A 126 32.61 27.65 16.60
CA GLY A 126 33.29 26.57 15.87
C GLY A 126 33.07 26.72 14.38
N ASN A 127 34.08 27.20 13.67
CA ASN A 127 34.07 27.37 12.22
C ASN A 127 34.17 25.98 11.55
N GLU A 128 33.03 25.33 11.26
CA GLU A 128 33.00 24.04 10.56
C GLU A 128 33.27 24.23 9.06
N SER A 129 34.49 23.87 8.65
CA SER A 129 34.80 23.65 7.25
C SER A 129 33.90 22.54 6.71
N ASN A 130 33.02 22.86 5.75
CA ASN A 130 32.15 21.91 5.07
C ASN A 130 32.95 20.67 4.61
N PRO A 131 32.76 19.48 5.21
CA PRO A 131 33.61 18.34 4.95
C PRO A 131 33.44 17.89 3.50
N ARG A 132 34.57 17.69 2.81
CA ARG A 132 34.57 17.16 1.46
C ARG A 132 33.96 15.74 1.49
N PRO A 133 33.04 15.40 0.57
CA PRO A 133 32.45 14.07 0.55
C PRO A 133 33.54 13.00 0.37
N PRO A 134 33.45 11.88 1.11
CA PRO A 134 34.37 10.76 0.98
C PRO A 134 34.53 10.26 -0.47
N PRO A 135 35.66 9.63 -0.81
CA PRO A 135 35.82 8.94 -2.09
C PRO A 135 34.76 7.83 -2.27
N ILE A 136 34.38 7.55 -3.52
CA ILE A 136 33.37 6.53 -3.85
C ILE A 136 33.70 5.15 -3.29
N GLN A 137 34.99 4.81 -3.20
CA GLN A 137 35.45 3.54 -2.62
C GLN A 137 35.09 3.43 -1.13
N THR A 138 35.10 4.55 -0.40
CA THR A 138 34.72 4.60 1.02
C THR A 138 33.24 4.31 1.19
N TYR A 139 32.38 4.89 0.34
CA TYR A 139 30.94 4.56 0.34
C TYR A 139 30.69 3.09 0.01
N MET A 140 31.39 2.53 -0.99
CA MET A 140 31.25 1.12 -1.35
C MET A 140 31.66 0.19 -0.20
N GLN A 141 32.73 0.54 0.50
CA GLN A 141 33.18 -0.22 1.66
C GLN A 141 32.17 -0.16 2.81
N TRP A 142 31.63 1.02 3.14
CA TRP A 142 30.57 1.15 4.16
C TRP A 142 29.32 0.35 3.81
N ILE A 143 28.94 0.34 2.54
CA ILE A 143 27.79 -0.45 2.07
C ILE A 143 28.07 -1.93 2.30
N VAL A 144 29.24 -2.45 1.89
CA VAL A 144 29.60 -3.87 2.09
C VAL A 144 29.66 -4.22 3.58
N GLU A 145 30.28 -3.38 4.39
CA GLU A 145 30.38 -3.57 5.84
C GLU A 145 28.99 -3.58 6.49
N ALA A 146 28.10 -2.66 6.11
CA ALA A 146 26.73 -2.62 6.59
C ALA A 146 25.95 -3.89 6.20
N TRP A 147 26.06 -4.35 4.96
CA TRP A 147 25.41 -5.58 4.50
C TRP A 147 25.93 -6.83 5.20
N ASN A 148 27.20 -6.86 5.61
CA ASN A 148 27.76 -7.97 6.37
C ASN A 148 27.25 -8.04 7.82
N VAL A 149 26.74 -6.93 8.36
CA VAL A 149 26.13 -6.87 9.70
C VAL A 149 24.66 -7.31 9.67
N VAL A 150 23.98 -7.12 8.54
CA VAL A 150 22.56 -7.47 8.41
C VAL A 150 22.40 -8.99 8.21
N THR A 151 22.09 -9.70 9.30
CA THR A 151 21.81 -11.13 9.22
C THR A 151 20.41 -11.39 8.66
N LYS A 152 20.18 -12.62 8.15
CA LYS A 152 18.84 -13.08 7.76
C LYS A 152 17.81 -12.91 8.89
N GLU A 153 18.24 -13.10 10.13
CA GLU A 153 17.40 -12.92 11.31
C GLU A 153 17.03 -11.44 11.53
N ASN A 154 17.95 -10.49 11.34
CA ASN A 154 17.64 -9.07 11.41
C ASN A 154 16.57 -8.67 10.39
N ILE A 155 16.66 -9.23 9.18
CA ILE A 155 15.68 -9.00 8.12
C ILE A 155 14.32 -9.57 8.55
N ILE A 156 14.25 -10.84 8.95
CA ILE A 156 12.99 -11.48 9.39
C ILE A 156 12.34 -10.70 10.54
N ASN A 157 13.13 -10.31 11.54
CA ASN A 157 12.63 -9.57 12.69
C ASN A 157 12.13 -8.17 12.30
N SER A 158 12.74 -7.51 11.31
CA SER A 158 12.25 -6.22 10.81
C SER A 158 10.83 -6.33 10.25
N PHE A 159 10.52 -7.38 9.49
CA PHE A 159 9.17 -7.61 8.97
C PHE A 159 8.15 -7.88 10.09
N LYS A 160 8.53 -8.66 11.11
CA LYS A 160 7.69 -8.92 12.30
C LYS A 160 7.43 -7.66 13.13
N TYR A 161 8.45 -6.82 13.31
CA TYR A 161 8.32 -5.56 14.05
C TYR A 161 7.44 -4.55 13.33
N CYS A 162 7.37 -4.62 12.00
CA CYS A 162 6.48 -3.83 11.18
C CYS A 162 5.08 -4.44 11.00
N GLY A 163 4.77 -5.59 11.60
CA GLY A 163 3.44 -6.20 11.47
C GLY A 163 3.19 -6.93 10.14
N LEU A 164 4.21 -7.15 9.31
CA LEU A 164 4.05 -7.60 7.93
C LEU A 164 3.96 -9.13 7.79
N THR A 165 4.61 -9.87 8.68
CA THR A 165 4.67 -11.35 8.64
C THR A 165 4.11 -12.00 9.89
N ASN A 166 3.39 -11.23 10.71
CA ASN A 166 2.85 -11.67 11.98
C ASN A 166 1.67 -12.61 11.74
N LYS A 167 1.46 -13.55 12.66
CA LYS A 167 0.31 -14.46 12.61
C LYS A 167 -1.01 -13.69 12.65
N THR A 168 -1.94 -14.08 11.77
CA THR A 168 -3.27 -13.46 11.66
C THR A 168 -4.14 -13.66 12.90
N ASN A 169 -3.86 -14.70 13.70
CA ASN A 169 -4.54 -14.97 14.97
C ASN A 169 -4.11 -14.06 16.13
N GLY A 170 -3.15 -13.15 15.90
CA GLY A 170 -2.70 -12.19 16.90
C GLY A 170 -1.70 -12.71 17.92
N ALA A 171 -1.23 -13.95 17.79
CA ALA A 171 -0.24 -14.54 18.70
C ALA A 171 1.14 -13.83 18.69
N GLU A 172 1.37 -12.92 17.75
CA GLU A 172 2.63 -12.17 17.58
C GLU A 172 2.39 -10.65 17.56
N ASP A 173 1.21 -10.18 17.99
CA ASP A 173 0.89 -8.75 18.03
C ASP A 173 1.79 -7.98 19.01
N ASP A 174 2.33 -8.67 20.00
CA ASP A 174 3.25 -8.12 20.99
C ASP A 174 4.64 -7.82 20.43
N GLU A 175 5.03 -8.48 19.34
CA GLU A 175 6.28 -8.23 18.62
C GLU A 175 6.21 -6.93 17.79
N ILE A 176 5.02 -6.44 17.47
CA ILE A 176 4.84 -5.24 16.64
C ILE A 176 5.35 -4.01 17.40
N HIS A 177 6.35 -3.34 16.83
CA HIS A 177 7.08 -2.30 17.53
C HIS A 177 6.22 -1.07 17.83
N CYS A 178 5.39 -0.65 16.87
CA CYS A 178 4.50 0.51 17.02
C CYS A 178 3.51 0.35 18.18
N PHE A 179 3.21 -0.88 18.57
CA PHE A 179 2.21 -1.20 19.59
C PHE A 179 2.80 -1.48 20.97
N LYS A 180 4.08 -1.22 21.19
CA LYS A 180 4.68 -1.29 22.53
C LYS A 180 4.12 -0.18 23.42
N ILE A 181 4.27 -0.33 24.74
CA ILE A 181 3.70 0.60 25.75
C ILE A 181 4.10 2.07 25.53
N ASN A 182 5.31 2.32 25.01
CA ASN A 182 5.80 3.66 24.65
C ASN A 182 5.91 3.86 23.13
N GLY A 183 5.24 3.02 22.34
CA GLY A 183 5.22 3.10 20.90
C GLY A 183 4.22 4.17 20.41
N PRO A 184 4.36 4.63 19.16
CA PRO A 184 3.51 5.66 18.57
C PRO A 184 2.02 5.27 18.51
N VAL A 185 1.69 3.98 18.62
CA VAL A 185 0.32 3.46 18.56
C VAL A 185 0.10 2.45 19.69
N SER A 186 0.22 2.90 20.94
CA SER A 186 0.12 2.05 22.13
C SER A 186 -1.21 1.26 22.23
N GLU A 187 -2.30 1.80 21.68
CA GLU A 187 -3.61 1.14 21.61
C GLU A 187 -3.78 0.15 20.45
N GLY A 188 -2.80 0.06 19.53
CA GLY A 188 -2.94 -0.72 18.30
C GLY A 188 -3.21 -2.22 18.53
N ARG A 189 -2.74 -2.78 19.65
CA ARG A 189 -3.05 -4.19 20.02
C ARG A 189 -4.52 -4.40 20.38
N ALA A 190 -5.16 -3.40 20.98
CA ALA A 190 -6.58 -3.47 21.31
C ALA A 190 -7.41 -3.36 20.03
N GLN A 191 -7.02 -2.44 19.14
CA GLN A 191 -7.67 -2.24 17.84
C GLN A 191 -7.59 -3.48 16.96
N LEU A 192 -6.43 -4.15 16.86
CA LEU A 192 -6.30 -5.41 16.12
C LEU A 192 -7.15 -6.54 16.71
N ARG A 193 -7.24 -6.63 18.03
CA ARG A 193 -8.11 -7.62 18.69
C ARG A 193 -9.58 -7.35 18.38
N GLN A 194 -10.01 -6.09 18.43
CA GLN A 194 -11.37 -5.72 18.11
C GLN A 194 -11.70 -6.03 16.64
N ALA A 195 -10.84 -5.64 15.70
CA ALA A 195 -11.05 -5.90 14.27
C ALA A 195 -11.17 -7.40 13.94
N ARG A 196 -10.48 -8.28 14.69
CA ARG A 196 -10.63 -9.73 14.54
C ARG A 196 -11.99 -10.22 15.03
N LEU A 197 -12.44 -9.73 16.19
CA LEU A 197 -13.77 -10.06 16.72
C LEU A 197 -14.88 -9.57 15.77
N ASP A 198 -14.74 -8.36 15.23
CA ASP A 198 -15.70 -7.79 14.29
C ASP A 198 -15.75 -8.63 12.99
N ASN A 199 -14.61 -9.13 12.52
CA ASN A 199 -14.55 -10.03 11.35
C ASN A 199 -15.21 -11.39 11.64
N GLU A 200 -14.98 -11.97 12.81
CA GLU A 200 -15.62 -13.22 13.23
C GLU A 200 -17.13 -13.05 13.37
N LEU A 201 -17.60 -11.96 13.99
CA LEU A 201 -19.01 -11.64 14.08
C LEU A 201 -19.65 -11.43 12.71
N ALA A 202 -18.97 -10.73 11.79
CA ALA A 202 -19.46 -10.53 10.43
C ALA A 202 -19.70 -11.87 9.70
N LYS A 203 -18.79 -12.84 9.84
CA LYS A 203 -18.97 -14.18 9.27
C LYS A 203 -20.17 -14.91 9.86
N ILE A 204 -20.40 -14.78 11.17
CA ILE A 204 -21.55 -15.39 11.84
C ILE A 204 -22.85 -14.77 11.33
N PHE A 205 -22.91 -13.43 11.18
CA PHE A 205 -24.09 -12.77 10.63
C PHE A 205 -24.36 -13.18 9.17
N GLU A 206 -23.32 -13.33 8.34
CA GLU A 206 -23.47 -13.87 6.97
C GLU A 206 -24.01 -15.31 6.97
N GLU A 207 -23.71 -16.12 7.98
CA GLU A 207 -24.21 -17.50 8.09
C GLU A 207 -25.68 -17.55 8.54
N ILE A 208 -26.09 -16.66 9.45
CA ILE A 208 -27.48 -16.56 9.94
C ILE A 208 -28.43 -16.05 8.85
N ASP A 209 -28.01 -15.10 8.02
CA ASP A 209 -28.82 -14.52 6.93
C ASP A 209 -29.13 -15.53 5.80
N LEU A 210 -28.51 -16.72 5.81
CA LEU A 210 -28.76 -17.80 4.85
C LEU A 210 -29.74 -18.86 5.37
N GLU A 211 -30.12 -18.85 6.65
CA GLU A 211 -30.98 -19.87 7.26
C GLU A 211 -32.45 -19.42 7.46
N GLU A 212 -32.80 -18.15 7.23
CA GLU A 212 -34.15 -17.59 7.51
C GLU A 212 -35.18 -17.63 6.35
N ASP A 213 -34.89 -18.30 5.22
CA ASP A 213 -35.84 -18.47 4.10
C ASP A 213 -36.39 -19.91 3.97
N VAL A 214 -36.84 -20.52 5.06
CA VAL A 214 -37.77 -21.67 4.99
C VAL A 214 -39.15 -21.22 5.49
N GLU A 215 -39.88 -20.64 4.53
CA GLU A 215 -41.23 -20.13 4.61
C GLU A 215 -42.19 -21.10 5.33
N ASN A 216 -42.63 -20.73 6.54
CA ASN A 216 -43.77 -21.34 7.21
C ASN A 216 -45.05 -20.97 6.44
N GLY A 217 -45.44 -21.82 5.49
CA GLY A 217 -46.72 -21.75 4.79
C GLY A 217 -47.89 -22.09 5.72
N ASN A 218 -48.65 -21.06 6.11
CA ASN A 218 -49.93 -21.16 6.81
C ASN A 218 -50.99 -21.88 5.97
N GLU A 219 -51.75 -22.81 6.56
CA GLU A 219 -53.15 -23.04 6.18
C GLU A 219 -54.02 -23.11 7.45
N SER A 220 -54.57 -21.96 7.81
CA SER A 220 -55.65 -21.81 8.79
C SER A 220 -56.97 -22.15 8.09
N ASP A 221 -57.44 -23.39 8.24
CA ASP A 221 -58.74 -23.79 7.72
C ASP A 221 -59.88 -23.33 8.65
N ASN A 222 -60.64 -22.35 8.17
CA ASN A 222 -61.90 -21.92 8.76
C ASN A 222 -63.00 -22.83 8.20
N SER A 223 -63.60 -23.67 9.05
CA SER A 223 -64.89 -24.30 8.74
C SER A 223 -65.77 -24.34 9.99
N ILE A 224 -66.58 -23.29 10.12
CA ILE A 224 -67.90 -23.35 10.76
C ILE A 224 -68.85 -23.99 9.75
N GLU A 225 -69.44 -25.12 10.09
CA GLU A 225 -70.77 -25.52 9.60
C GLU A 225 -71.56 -26.17 10.75
N MET A 226 -72.88 -26.06 10.61
CA MET A 226 -73.94 -26.03 11.63
C MET A 226 -74.16 -27.29 12.45
#